data_AF-A0A819RGE4-F1
#
_entry.id   AF-A0A819RGE4-F1
#
_cell.length_a   1.000
_cell.length_b   1.000
_cell.length_c   1.000
_cell.angle_alpha   90.00
_cell.angle_beta   90.00
_cell.angle_gamma   90.00
#
_symmetry.space_group_name_H-M   'P 1'
#
loop_
_entity.id
_entity.type
_entity.pdbx_description
1 polymer ?
#
loop_
_entity_poly.entity_id
_entity_poly.type
_entity_poly.pdbx_seq_one_letter_code
_entity_poly.pdbx_strand_id
1 'polypeptide(L)'
;MGSKHFVMWVDRTSSLLRKQLGKREKIVLVIDNAPCHNRLTEDTMPPKRAWRKELITESLKRHRVSVPTKATKAELLELAFNNLPRKRYVVDEEAGKHDIDILRLPVKHCIFNPIELAWACMKNYVRDNNINFRLSDVRYLAEQWMTSLDAKPATAYLDHARNIENMFKKADSFAEQIGEEIVSEDEEVDSEEEEMFD
;
A
#
# COMPACT_ATOMS: atom_id res chain seq x y z
N MET A 1 11.21 13.75 0.68
CA MET A 1 10.40 14.03 1.89
C MET A 1 10.60 12.88 2.89
N GLY A 2 10.95 13.17 4.15
CA GLY A 2 11.14 12.13 5.17
C GLY A 2 9.83 11.66 5.81
N SER A 3 9.85 10.50 6.50
CA SER A 3 8.63 9.90 7.11
C SER A 3 7.91 10.84 8.09
N LYS A 4 8.65 11.60 8.92
CA LYS A 4 8.03 12.58 9.84
C LYS A 4 7.26 13.68 9.10
N HIS A 5 7.84 14.23 8.03
CA HIS A 5 7.18 15.25 7.22
C HIS A 5 5.95 14.69 6.52
N PHE A 6 6.01 13.44 6.05
CA PHE A 6 4.87 12.79 5.41
C PHE A 6 3.71 12.59 6.37
N VAL A 7 3.96 12.09 7.59
CA VAL A 7 2.91 11.97 8.62
C VAL A 7 2.28 13.32 8.94
N MET A 8 3.08 14.39 9.09
CA MET A 8 2.55 15.75 9.30
C MET A 8 1.70 16.24 8.12
N TRP A 9 2.09 15.90 6.90
CA TRP A 9 1.31 16.25 5.71
C TRP A 9 0.00 15.47 5.66
N VAL A 10 0.00 14.18 6.03
CA VAL A 10 -1.22 13.36 6.10
C VAL A 10 -2.18 13.91 7.15
N ASP A 11 -1.71 14.25 8.35
CA ASP A 11 -2.56 14.85 9.38
C ASP A 11 -3.23 16.15 8.90
N ARG A 12 -2.42 17.08 8.36
CA ARG A 12 -2.93 18.37 7.86
C ARG A 12 -3.93 18.19 6.72
N THR A 13 -3.59 17.36 5.74
CA THR A 13 -4.45 17.09 4.58
C THR A 13 -5.74 16.40 5.01
N SER A 14 -5.65 15.42 5.92
CA SER A 14 -6.82 14.69 6.44
C SER A 14 -7.78 15.62 7.18
N SER A 15 -7.24 16.50 8.04
CA SER A 15 -8.02 17.52 8.73
C SER A 15 -8.74 18.48 7.75
N LEU A 16 -8.05 18.93 6.70
CA LEU A 16 -8.63 19.78 5.66
C LEU A 16 -9.73 19.07 4.87
N LEU A 17 -9.48 17.85 4.41
CA LEU A 17 -10.46 17.05 3.66
C LEU A 17 -11.70 16.78 4.51
N ARG A 18 -11.52 16.39 5.78
CA ARG A 18 -12.64 16.14 6.68
C ARG A 18 -13.46 17.40 6.96
N LYS A 19 -12.81 18.56 7.07
CA LYS A 19 -13.50 19.86 7.20
C LYS A 19 -14.30 20.22 5.95
N GLN A 20 -13.78 19.92 4.77
CA GLN A 20 -14.41 20.26 3.48
C GLN A 20 -15.57 19.33 3.13
N LEU A 21 -15.39 18.02 3.29
CA LEU A 21 -16.36 16.99 2.87
C LEU A 21 -17.37 16.64 3.98
N GLY A 22 -17.09 17.01 5.23
CA GLY A 22 -17.95 16.72 6.37
C GLY A 22 -17.81 15.29 6.88
N LYS A 23 -18.55 14.95 7.95
CA LYS A 23 -18.40 13.69 8.69
C LYS A 23 -19.08 12.47 8.07
N ARG A 24 -19.94 12.65 7.07
CA ARG A 24 -20.71 11.55 6.47
C ARG A 24 -20.02 10.89 5.28
N GLU A 25 -19.11 11.60 4.65
CA GLU A 25 -18.38 11.10 3.50
C GLU A 25 -17.31 10.09 3.93
N LYS A 26 -17.26 8.96 3.23
CA LYS A 26 -16.16 8.00 3.36
C LYS A 26 -15.01 8.49 2.49
N ILE A 27 -13.84 8.67 3.10
CA ILE A 27 -12.67 9.20 2.42
C ILE A 27 -11.58 8.13 2.45
N VAL A 28 -10.99 7.87 1.29
CA VAL A 28 -9.86 6.96 1.15
C VAL A 28 -8.71 7.75 0.50
N LEU A 29 -7.54 7.72 1.12
CA LEU A 29 -6.30 8.24 0.52
C LEU A 29 -5.54 7.09 -0.13
N VAL A 30 -5.35 7.19 -1.44
CA VAL A 30 -4.54 6.23 -2.20
C VAL A 30 -3.08 6.69 -2.17
N ILE A 31 -2.17 5.82 -1.74
CA ILE A 31 -0.74 6.11 -1.66
C ILE A 31 0.09 4.99 -2.28
N ASP A 32 1.24 5.35 -2.84
CA ASP A 32 2.22 4.36 -3.31
C ASP A 32 2.97 3.71 -2.14
N ASN A 33 3.79 2.71 -2.47
CA ASN A 33 4.51 1.90 -1.48
C ASN A 33 5.89 2.48 -1.12
N ALA A 34 6.03 3.80 -1.03
CA ALA A 34 7.30 4.42 -0.67
C ALA A 34 7.70 4.08 0.79
N PRO A 35 9.02 3.94 1.11
CA PRO A 35 9.46 3.59 2.46
C PRO A 35 8.94 4.55 3.55
N CYS A 36 8.82 5.84 3.25
CA CYS A 36 8.31 6.84 4.20
C CYS A 36 6.83 6.65 4.58
N HIS A 37 6.03 6.00 3.73
CA HIS A 37 4.61 5.71 3.93
C HIS A 37 4.37 4.43 4.76
N ASN A 38 5.40 3.60 4.88
CA ASN A 38 5.33 2.25 5.44
C ASN A 38 6.04 2.12 6.79
N ARG A 39 6.20 3.24 7.51
CA ARG A 39 6.71 3.21 8.88
C ARG A 39 5.70 2.51 9.79
N LEU A 40 6.10 1.38 10.36
CA LEU A 40 5.32 0.64 11.34
C LEU A 40 5.24 1.40 12.66
N THR A 41 4.14 1.19 13.38
CA THR A 41 4.01 1.61 14.78
C THR A 41 4.99 0.85 15.66
N GLU A 42 5.39 1.43 16.80
CA GLU A 42 6.37 0.80 17.69
C GLU A 42 5.92 -0.58 18.20
N ASP A 43 4.61 -0.73 18.40
CA ASP A 43 4.00 -1.94 18.89
C ASP A 43 4.06 -3.10 17.88
N THR A 44 3.94 -2.79 16.59
CA THR A 44 3.91 -3.83 15.54
C THR A 44 5.24 -3.99 14.79
N MET A 45 6.32 -3.37 15.28
CA MET A 45 7.64 -3.53 14.69
C MET A 45 8.18 -4.94 14.96
N PRO A 46 8.70 -5.65 13.94
CA PRO A 46 9.42 -6.89 14.15
C PRO A 46 10.62 -6.68 15.09
N PRO A 47 10.93 -7.67 15.94
CA PRO A 47 12.08 -7.58 16.83
C PRO A 47 13.36 -7.51 16.00
N LYS A 48 14.32 -6.69 16.44
CA LYS A 48 15.61 -6.54 15.78
C LYS A 48 16.65 -7.39 16.49
N ARG A 49 17.60 -7.97 15.73
CA ARG A 49 18.73 -8.73 16.29
C ARG A 49 19.53 -7.93 17.34
N ALA A 50 19.58 -6.61 17.18
CA ALA A 50 20.24 -5.69 18.10
C ALA A 50 19.48 -5.43 19.42
N TRP A 51 18.20 -5.82 19.53
CA TRP A 51 17.43 -5.63 20.77
C TRP A 51 18.05 -6.42 21.92
N ARG A 52 17.93 -5.89 23.14
CA ARG A 52 18.27 -6.63 24.35
C ARG A 52 17.21 -7.70 24.63
N LYS A 53 17.58 -8.72 25.40
CA LYS A 53 16.70 -9.86 25.72
C LYS A 53 15.42 -9.40 26.43
N GLU A 54 15.55 -8.38 27.27
CA GLU A 54 14.47 -7.79 28.06
C GLU A 54 13.43 -7.12 27.15
N LEU A 55 13.87 -6.40 26.12
CA LEU A 55 12.96 -5.73 25.16
C LEU A 55 12.15 -6.74 24.34
N ILE A 56 12.77 -7.84 23.93
CA ILE A 56 12.08 -8.91 23.20
C ILE A 56 11.04 -9.57 24.11
N THR A 57 11.42 -9.84 25.37
CA THR A 57 10.53 -10.41 26.40
C THR A 57 9.35 -9.49 26.70
N GLU A 58 9.59 -8.18 26.83
CA GLU A 58 8.54 -7.19 27.07
C GLU A 58 7.57 -7.13 25.88
N SER A 59 8.09 -7.13 24.65
CA SER A 59 7.27 -7.17 23.44
C SER A 59 6.39 -8.41 23.40
N LEU A 60 6.95 -9.61 23.65
CA LEU A 60 6.19 -10.86 23.72
C LEU A 60 5.07 -10.80 24.77
N LYS A 61 5.37 -10.32 25.98
CA LYS A 61 4.38 -10.16 27.04
C LYS A 61 3.27 -9.18 26.68
N ARG A 62 3.61 -8.05 26.05
CA ARG A 62 2.64 -7.05 25.57
C ARG A 62 1.65 -7.66 24.57
N HIS A 63 2.14 -8.55 23.72
CA HIS A 63 1.34 -9.32 22.76
C HIS A 63 0.71 -10.59 23.36
N ARG A 64 0.73 -10.75 24.69
CA ARG A 64 0.16 -11.89 25.42
C ARG A 64 0.76 -13.25 25.03
N VAL A 65 2.01 -13.27 24.58
CA VAL A 65 2.76 -14.49 24.30
C VAL A 65 3.49 -14.94 25.56
N SER A 66 3.34 -16.22 25.92
CA SER A 66 4.03 -16.81 27.07
C SER A 66 5.53 -16.88 26.83
N VAL A 67 6.33 -16.46 27.81
CA VAL A 67 7.79 -16.41 27.69
C VAL A 67 8.43 -17.49 28.58
N PRO A 68 9.19 -18.45 28.01
CA PRO A 68 9.85 -19.47 28.81
C PRO A 68 10.93 -18.87 29.73
N THR A 69 10.98 -19.32 30.98
CA THR A 69 11.86 -18.76 32.02
C THR A 69 13.36 -18.87 31.71
N LYS A 70 13.77 -19.90 30.95
CA LYS A 70 15.18 -20.16 30.59
C LYS A 70 15.49 -19.94 29.11
N ALA A 71 14.61 -19.30 28.34
CA ALA A 71 14.83 -19.09 26.91
C ALA A 71 16.09 -18.25 26.64
N THR A 72 16.86 -18.64 25.65
CA THR A 72 17.98 -17.88 25.07
C THR A 72 17.45 -16.70 24.24
N LYS A 73 18.33 -15.76 23.88
CA LYS A 73 17.94 -14.64 23.00
C LYS A 73 17.47 -15.12 21.62
N ALA A 74 18.07 -16.20 21.10
CA ALA A 74 17.72 -16.76 19.81
C ALA A 74 16.30 -17.34 19.83
N GLU A 75 15.99 -18.17 20.83
CA GLU A 75 14.64 -18.74 21.03
C GLU A 75 13.58 -17.66 21.21
N LEU A 76 13.90 -16.56 21.93
CA LEU A 76 12.98 -15.43 22.07
C LEU A 76 12.75 -14.66 20.78
N LEU A 77 13.78 -14.50 19.94
CA LEU A 77 13.62 -13.88 18.62
C LEU A 77 12.74 -14.74 17.72
N GLU A 78 13.01 -16.04 17.66
CA GLU A 78 12.21 -16.99 16.89
C GLU A 78 10.75 -16.99 17.34
N LEU A 79 10.51 -17.08 18.65
CA LEU A 79 9.16 -17.01 19.22
C LEU A 79 8.46 -15.70 18.83
N ALA A 80 9.18 -14.57 18.85
CA ALA A 80 8.61 -13.28 18.47
C ALA A 80 8.35 -13.15 16.96
N PHE A 81 9.17 -13.76 16.11
CA PHE A 81 8.91 -13.82 14.66
C PHE A 81 7.70 -14.70 14.31
N ASN A 82 7.52 -15.81 15.03
CA ASN A 82 6.37 -16.70 14.86
C ASN A 82 5.07 -16.11 15.42
N ASN A 83 5.15 -15.07 16.25
CA ASN A 83 4.00 -14.40 16.87
C ASN A 83 3.94 -12.90 16.52
N LEU A 84 4.35 -12.53 15.30
CA LEU A 84 4.27 -11.13 14.88
C LEU A 84 2.81 -10.64 14.88
N PRO A 85 2.52 -9.46 15.48
CA PRO A 85 1.20 -8.87 15.37
C PRO A 85 0.91 -8.44 13.93
N ARG A 86 -0.37 -8.23 13.63
CA ARG A 86 -0.78 -7.59 12.38
C ARG A 86 -0.11 -6.22 12.28
N LYS A 87 0.55 -5.96 11.14
CA LYS A 87 1.23 -4.69 10.87
C LYS A 87 0.25 -3.52 11.01
N ARG A 88 0.63 -2.51 11.80
CA ARG A 88 -0.02 -1.20 11.86
C ARG A 88 0.98 -0.15 11.41
N TYR A 89 0.50 0.79 10.59
CA TYR A 89 1.33 1.84 10.02
C TYR A 89 0.99 3.18 10.66
N VAL A 90 2.02 3.97 10.96
CA VAL A 90 1.82 5.28 11.61
C VAL A 90 0.96 6.21 10.75
N VAL A 91 1.11 6.13 9.43
CA VAL A 91 0.30 6.92 8.49
C VAL A 91 -1.18 6.57 8.58
N ASP A 92 -1.51 5.30 8.79
CA ASP A 92 -2.89 4.81 8.83
C ASP A 92 -3.55 5.23 10.14
N GLU A 93 -2.81 5.13 11.25
CA GLU A 93 -3.29 5.63 12.53
C GLU A 93 -3.48 7.14 12.51
N GLU A 94 -2.62 7.88 11.78
CA GLU A 94 -2.76 9.32 11.63
C GLU A 94 -3.99 9.70 10.81
N ALA A 95 -4.20 9.06 9.66
CA ALA A 95 -5.38 9.29 8.82
C ALA A 95 -6.69 8.84 9.54
N GLY A 96 -6.63 7.72 10.25
CA GLY A 96 -7.76 7.15 10.99
C GLY A 96 -8.29 8.05 12.11
N LYS A 97 -7.46 8.94 12.70
CA LYS A 97 -7.94 10.00 13.63
C LYS A 97 -8.99 10.92 13.02
N HIS A 98 -9.00 11.02 11.69
CA HIS A 98 -9.93 11.84 10.90
C HIS A 98 -10.99 11.00 10.18
N ASP A 99 -11.15 9.72 10.54
CA ASP A 99 -12.04 8.75 9.89
C ASP A 99 -11.70 8.57 8.40
N ILE A 100 -10.41 8.57 8.06
CA ILE A 100 -9.91 8.41 6.69
C ILE A 100 -9.12 7.12 6.57
N ASP A 101 -9.47 6.30 5.58
CA ASP A 101 -8.77 5.06 5.29
C ASP A 101 -7.58 5.29 4.33
N ILE A 102 -6.56 4.47 4.47
CA ILE A 102 -5.41 4.43 3.55
C ILE A 102 -5.53 3.22 2.65
N LEU A 103 -5.47 3.44 1.34
CA LEU A 103 -5.30 2.39 0.33
C LEU A 103 -3.87 2.43 -0.21
N ARG A 104 -3.08 1.41 0.10
CA ARG A 104 -1.72 1.25 -0.45
C ARG A 104 -1.75 0.49 -1.75
N LEU A 105 -1.06 1.01 -2.75
CA LEU A 105 -0.89 0.31 -4.02
C LEU A 105 0.12 -0.86 -3.91
N PRO A 106 -0.03 -1.89 -4.77
CA PRO A 106 0.96 -2.94 -4.90
C PRO A 106 2.35 -2.38 -5.25
N VAL A 107 3.39 -3.02 -4.71
CA VAL A 107 4.79 -2.60 -4.92
C VAL A 107 5.14 -2.65 -6.40
N LYS A 108 5.73 -1.58 -6.95
CA LYS A 108 6.14 -1.44 -8.37
C LYS A 108 5.00 -1.46 -9.41
N HIS A 109 3.75 -1.26 -9.00
CA HIS A 109 2.62 -1.18 -9.93
C HIS A 109 2.01 0.23 -9.99
N CYS A 110 2.80 1.21 -10.44
CA CYS A 110 2.33 2.59 -10.60
C CYS A 110 1.19 2.74 -11.61
N ILE A 111 0.97 1.74 -12.48
CA ILE A 111 -0.17 1.66 -13.41
C ILE A 111 -1.53 1.71 -12.68
N PHE A 112 -1.58 1.33 -11.40
CA PHE A 112 -2.78 1.43 -10.57
C PHE A 112 -2.93 2.79 -9.88
N ASN A 113 -2.01 3.74 -10.10
CA ASN A 113 -2.01 5.04 -9.46
C ASN A 113 -2.59 6.13 -10.39
N PRO A 114 -3.83 6.59 -10.16
CA PRO A 114 -4.48 7.58 -11.03
C PRO A 114 -3.71 8.90 -11.13
N ILE A 115 -2.94 9.27 -10.09
CA ILE A 115 -2.19 10.53 -10.08
C ILE A 115 -1.09 10.56 -11.14
N GLU A 116 -0.59 9.40 -11.61
CA GLU A 116 0.44 9.34 -12.66
C GLU A 116 -0.08 9.93 -13.99
N LEU A 117 -1.37 9.72 -14.28
CA LEU A 117 -2.04 10.32 -15.44
C LEU A 117 -2.18 11.84 -15.28
N ALA A 118 -2.59 12.28 -14.09
CA ALA A 118 -2.65 13.71 -13.76
C ALA A 118 -1.27 14.38 -13.92
N TRP A 119 -0.21 13.74 -13.42
CA TRP A 119 1.17 14.20 -13.59
C TRP A 119 1.58 14.25 -15.06
N ALA A 120 1.24 13.25 -15.86
CA ALA A 120 1.54 13.24 -17.29
C ALA A 120 0.85 14.41 -18.01
N CYS A 121 -0.44 14.64 -17.76
CA CYS A 121 -1.20 15.74 -18.32
C CYS A 121 -0.63 17.11 -17.90
N MET A 122 -0.35 17.31 -16.61
CA MET A 122 0.22 18.55 -16.12
C MET A 122 1.61 18.83 -16.71
N LYS A 123 2.49 17.81 -16.78
CA LYS A 123 3.82 17.96 -17.37
C LYS A 123 3.75 18.35 -18.85
N ASN A 124 2.85 17.74 -19.61
CA ASN A 124 2.64 18.11 -21.01
C ASN A 124 2.14 19.56 -21.11
N TYR A 125 1.15 19.95 -20.30
CA TYR A 125 0.65 21.32 -20.27
C TYR A 125 1.77 22.33 -19.96
N VAL A 126 2.58 22.08 -18.93
CA VAL A 126 3.71 22.94 -18.59
C VAL A 126 4.73 23.00 -19.74
N ARG A 127 5.08 21.86 -20.34
CA ARG A 127 6.04 21.80 -21.46
C ARG A 127 5.56 22.63 -22.64
N ASP A 128 4.29 22.53 -23.00
CA ASP A 128 3.74 23.16 -24.20
C ASP A 128 3.55 24.68 -24.02
N ASN A 129 3.52 25.18 -22.77
CA ASN A 129 3.28 26.60 -22.46
C ASN A 129 4.48 27.32 -21.82
N ASN A 130 5.52 26.59 -21.38
CA ASN A 130 6.71 27.19 -20.77
C ASN A 130 7.69 27.72 -21.83
N ILE A 131 7.35 28.87 -22.41
CA ILE A 131 8.11 29.49 -23.50
C ILE A 131 9.45 30.09 -23.02
N ASN A 132 9.48 30.63 -21.79
CA ASN A 132 10.67 31.32 -21.27
C ASN A 132 11.63 30.40 -20.50
N PHE A 133 11.28 29.13 -20.32
CA PHE A 133 12.06 28.12 -19.59
C PHE A 133 12.43 28.53 -18.15
N ARG A 134 11.60 29.34 -17.50
CA ARG A 134 11.82 29.80 -16.11
C ARG A 134 11.13 28.89 -15.11
N LEU A 135 11.78 28.67 -13.97
CA LEU A 135 11.19 27.86 -12.89
C LEU A 135 9.95 28.53 -12.27
N SER A 136 9.89 29.87 -12.25
CA SER A 136 8.69 30.61 -11.87
C SER A 136 7.49 30.25 -12.74
N ASP A 137 7.74 30.14 -14.06
CA ASP A 137 6.70 29.89 -15.06
C ASP A 137 6.23 28.43 -14.93
N VAL A 138 7.13 27.48 -14.63
CA VAL A 138 6.79 26.10 -14.28
C VAL A 138 5.81 26.05 -13.11
N ARG A 139 6.09 26.78 -12.03
CA ARG A 139 5.21 26.83 -10.85
C ARG A 139 3.85 27.42 -11.20
N TYR A 140 3.84 28.58 -11.86
CA TYR A 140 2.61 29.27 -12.24
C TYR A 140 1.73 28.39 -13.14
N LEU A 141 2.32 27.78 -14.18
CA LEU A 141 1.59 26.91 -15.10
C LEU A 141 1.06 25.63 -14.43
N ALA A 142 1.81 25.05 -13.48
CA ALA A 142 1.33 23.92 -12.70
C ALA A 142 0.15 24.29 -11.80
N GLU A 143 0.23 25.42 -11.09
CA GLU A 143 -0.87 25.94 -10.24
C GLU A 143 -2.11 26.28 -11.09
N GLN A 144 -1.92 26.89 -12.26
CA GLN A 144 -2.98 27.17 -13.22
C GLN A 144 -3.64 25.88 -13.71
N TRP A 145 -2.85 24.87 -14.09
CA TRP A 145 -3.38 23.58 -14.54
C TRP A 145 -4.19 22.89 -13.44
N MET A 146 -3.67 22.83 -12.21
CA MET A 146 -4.37 22.23 -11.06
C MET A 146 -5.70 22.93 -10.78
N THR A 147 -5.76 24.25 -10.94
CA THR A 147 -7.00 25.03 -10.76
C THR A 147 -8.00 24.80 -11.88
N SER A 148 -7.54 24.47 -13.09
CA SER A 148 -8.38 24.17 -14.25
C SER A 148 -8.93 22.74 -14.28
N LEU A 149 -8.40 21.84 -13.42
CA LEU A 149 -8.80 20.44 -13.40
C LEU A 149 -10.24 20.30 -12.87
N ASP A 150 -11.13 19.80 -13.71
CA ASP A 150 -12.53 19.55 -13.38
C ASP A 150 -12.81 18.06 -13.13
N ALA A 151 -14.07 17.74 -12.82
CA ALA A 151 -14.47 16.39 -12.43
C ALA A 151 -14.31 15.36 -13.56
N LYS A 152 -14.42 15.77 -14.83
CA LYS A 152 -14.43 14.86 -15.97
C LYS A 152 -13.07 14.18 -16.21
N PRO A 153 -11.94 14.89 -16.35
CA PRO A 153 -10.61 14.28 -16.42
C PRO A 153 -10.27 13.48 -15.17
N ALA A 154 -10.61 14.00 -13.97
CA ALA A 154 -10.36 13.29 -12.72
C ALA A 154 -11.05 11.91 -12.69
N THR A 155 -12.31 11.85 -13.13
CA THR A 155 -13.07 10.59 -13.25
C THR A 155 -12.40 9.65 -14.27
N ALA A 156 -11.99 10.17 -15.42
CA ALA A 156 -11.30 9.36 -16.44
C ALA A 156 -9.99 8.74 -15.94
N TYR A 157 -9.23 9.44 -15.08
CA TYR A 157 -8.01 8.89 -14.49
C TYR A 157 -8.31 7.73 -13.53
N LEU A 158 -9.36 7.85 -12.73
CA LEU A 158 -9.82 6.78 -11.83
C LEU A 158 -10.32 5.57 -12.63
N ASP A 159 -11.12 5.81 -13.67
CA ASP A 159 -11.65 4.74 -14.53
C ASP A 159 -10.53 4.01 -15.28
N HIS A 160 -9.48 4.72 -15.72
CA HIS A 160 -8.32 4.07 -16.32
C HIS A 160 -7.64 3.10 -15.35
N ALA A 161 -7.37 3.52 -14.12
CA ALA A 161 -6.78 2.64 -13.11
C ALA A 161 -7.67 1.42 -12.82
N ARG A 162 -9.00 1.62 -12.72
CA ARG A 162 -9.97 0.52 -12.54
C ARG A 162 -9.99 -0.44 -13.73
N ASN A 163 -9.87 0.06 -14.96
CA ASN A 163 -9.84 -0.78 -16.15
C ASN A 163 -8.59 -1.66 -16.19
N ILE A 164 -7.43 -1.10 -15.81
CA ILE A 164 -6.20 -1.89 -15.65
C ILE A 164 -6.38 -2.94 -14.56
N GLU A 165 -6.94 -2.57 -13.40
CA GLU A 165 -7.22 -3.53 -12.32
C GLU A 165 -8.10 -4.69 -12.80
N ASN A 166 -9.18 -4.40 -13.54
CA ASN A 166 -10.07 -5.42 -14.09
C ASN A 166 -9.37 -6.32 -15.11
N MET A 167 -8.43 -5.78 -15.90
CA MET A 167 -7.63 -6.58 -16.82
C MET A 167 -6.74 -7.58 -16.06
N PHE A 168 -6.10 -7.15 -14.97
CA PHE A 168 -5.29 -8.03 -14.13
C PHE A 168 -6.14 -9.12 -13.47
N LYS A 169 -7.30 -8.78 -12.91
CA LYS A 169 -8.22 -9.76 -12.31
C LYS A 169 -8.68 -10.84 -13.30
N LYS A 170 -8.92 -10.46 -14.56
CA LYS A 170 -9.27 -11.42 -15.62
C LYS A 170 -8.10 -12.35 -15.95
N ALA A 171 -6.88 -11.81 -16.03
CA ALA A 171 -5.70 -12.62 -16.29
C ALA A 171 -5.42 -13.60 -15.15
N ASP A 172 -5.62 -13.17 -13.89
CA ASP A 172 -5.44 -13.99 -12.69
C ASP A 172 -6.45 -15.15 -12.65
N SER A 173 -7.74 -14.87 -12.85
CA SER A 173 -8.79 -15.89 -12.93
C SER A 173 -8.56 -16.89 -14.07
N PHE A 174 -8.00 -16.44 -15.20
CA PHE A 174 -7.65 -17.34 -16.30
C PHE A 174 -6.44 -18.24 -15.96
N ALA A 175 -5.45 -17.70 -15.24
CA ALA A 175 -4.30 -18.48 -14.78
C ALA A 175 -4.70 -19.53 -13.72
N GLU A 176 -5.62 -19.19 -12.83
CA GLU A 176 -6.20 -20.13 -11.86
C GLU A 176 -6.92 -21.27 -12.58
N GLN A 177 -7.77 -20.95 -13.57
CA GLN A 177 -8.48 -21.97 -14.35
C GLN A 177 -7.51 -22.94 -15.07
N ILE A 178 -6.47 -22.42 -15.72
CA ILE A 178 -5.45 -23.28 -16.34
C ILE A 178 -4.74 -24.15 -15.30
N GLY A 179 -4.44 -23.59 -14.12
CA GLY A 179 -3.81 -24.34 -13.04
C GLY A 179 -4.69 -25.49 -12.55
N GLU A 180 -5.99 -25.27 -12.41
CA GLU A 180 -6.97 -26.31 -12.05
C GLU A 180 -7.11 -27.37 -13.15
N GLU A 181 -7.16 -26.97 -14.42
CA GLU A 181 -7.22 -27.90 -15.57
C GLU A 181 -5.97 -28.81 -15.62
N ILE A 182 -4.77 -28.26 -15.45
CA ILE A 182 -3.52 -29.06 -15.43
C ILE A 182 -3.52 -30.05 -14.27
N VAL A 183 -3.94 -29.62 -13.07
CA VAL A 183 -4.00 -30.52 -11.90
C VAL A 183 -5.01 -31.66 -12.14
N SER A 184 -6.15 -31.37 -12.77
CA SER A 184 -7.13 -32.40 -13.09
C SER A 184 -6.63 -33.40 -14.14
N GLU A 185 -5.86 -32.95 -15.14
CA GLU A 185 -5.25 -33.83 -16.14
C GLU A 185 -4.15 -34.72 -15.51
N ASP A 186 -3.33 -34.17 -14.60
CA ASP A 186 -2.30 -34.96 -13.90
C ASP A 186 -2.91 -36.01 -12.95
N GLU A 187 -4.03 -35.71 -12.27
CA GLU A 187 -4.75 -36.66 -11.41
C GLU A 187 -5.44 -37.79 -12.20
N GLU A 188 -5.97 -37.50 -13.40
CA GLU A 188 -6.52 -38.55 -14.28
C GLU A 188 -5.42 -39.49 -14.80
N VAL A 189 -4.25 -38.96 -15.18
CA VAL A 189 -3.12 -39.76 -15.69
C VAL A 189 -2.53 -40.68 -14.60
N ASP A 190 -2.39 -40.21 -13.35
CA ASP A 190 -1.86 -41.03 -12.24
C ASP A 190 -2.84 -42.15 -11.84
N SER A 191 -4.15 -41.94 -12.03
CA SER A 191 -5.17 -42.97 -11.78
C SER A 191 -5.24 -44.05 -12.86
N GLU A 192 -4.86 -43.73 -14.11
CA GLU A 192 -4.81 -44.71 -15.20
C GLU A 192 -3.53 -45.58 -15.17
N GLU A 193 -2.43 -45.11 -14.57
CA GLU A 193 -1.19 -45.90 -14.43
C GLU A 193 -1.27 -46.96 -13.29
N GLU A 194 -2.11 -46.76 -12.27
CA GLU A 194 -2.29 -47.75 -11.18
C GLU A 194 -3.19 -48.95 -11.56
N GLU A 195 -4.04 -48.85 -12.60
CA GLU A 195 -4.91 -49.96 -13.04
C GLU A 195 -4.23 -50.97 -14.01
N MET A 196 -2.95 -50.79 -14.35
CA MET A 196 -2.24 -51.65 -15.33
C MET A 196 -1.35 -52.75 -14.69
N PHE A 197 -1.48 -53.02 -13.40
CA PHE A 197 -0.79 -54.12 -12.71
C PHE A 197 -1.77 -54.94 -11.83
N ASP A 198 -2.60 -55.76 -12.46
CA ASP A 198 -3.26 -56.93 -11.85
C ASP A 198 -3.34 -58.11 -12.83
#